data_AF-A0AAD7VPX4-F1
#
_entry.id   AF-A0AAD7VPX4-F1
#
_cell.length_a   1.000
_cell.length_b   1.000
_cell.length_c   1.000
_cell.angle_alpha   90.00
_cell.angle_beta   90.00
_cell.angle_gamma   90.00
#
_symmetry.space_group_name_H-M   'P 1'
#
loop_
_entity.id
_entity.type
_entity.pdbx_description
1 polymer ?
#
loop_
_entity_poly.entity_id
_entity_poly.type
_entity_poly.pdbx_seq_one_letter_code
_entity_poly.pdbx_strand_id
1 'polypeptide(L)'
;MAWVEDDSYQRALNFLKDNEPERRLDIRLSHQAFRALEAQACGLYDGEKFPRIDYSATDSMATIYTAPSVLHGSAAAALQTAISCSVLNGLLRHNKQELINCIMPLGASTYESVDEQGRASTKTSDGGLEYHKNGRKELVVMIQVGVSDNYSHLKSDIMVWLHEFHWRSAILLWLNERPRFSFPSQESDSAYSPTQSAMRNTPFGPYLFNGHNWFGTLNTAFIEVYQRDLATDSISPVQKYKILEDGNFILQGDSLQICITIGDLYPAGEEDIGDARSEPVKLSVDFLRGVLASAAQETAESRYNRLSGRSEAASS
;
A
#
# COMPACT_ATOMS: atom_id res chain seq x y z
N MET A 1 17.32 -29.88 6.25
CA MET A 1 17.17 -28.41 6.27
C MET A 1 17.67 -27.80 4.95
N ALA A 2 18.90 -28.06 4.51
CA ALA A 2 19.43 -27.54 3.23
C ALA A 2 18.51 -27.73 2.00
N TRP A 3 17.99 -28.95 1.77
CA TRP A 3 17.09 -29.24 0.65
C TRP A 3 15.80 -28.38 0.62
N VAL A 4 15.25 -28.01 1.80
CA VAL A 4 14.03 -27.19 1.89
C VAL A 4 14.31 -25.73 1.56
N GLU A 5 15.52 -25.26 1.88
CA GLU A 5 15.97 -23.92 1.56
C GLU A 5 16.28 -23.78 0.07
N ASP A 6 16.90 -24.78 -0.55
CA ASP A 6 17.17 -24.81 -1.99
C ASP A 6 15.88 -24.74 -2.82
N ASP A 7 14.87 -25.55 -2.46
CA ASP A 7 13.56 -25.52 -3.11
C ASP A 7 12.85 -24.17 -2.94
N SER A 8 12.96 -23.59 -1.74
CA SER A 8 12.37 -22.28 -1.44
C SER A 8 13.03 -21.17 -2.25
N TYR A 9 14.36 -21.17 -2.32
CA TYR A 9 15.13 -20.24 -3.11
C TYR A 9 14.81 -20.36 -4.61
N GLN A 10 14.72 -21.59 -5.14
CA GLN A 10 14.41 -21.80 -6.55
C GLN A 10 12.98 -21.32 -6.89
N ARG A 11 12.02 -21.53 -5.98
CA ARG A 11 10.66 -21.00 -6.14
C ARG A 11 10.64 -19.48 -6.15
N ALA A 12 11.39 -18.84 -5.26
CA ALA A 12 11.54 -17.39 -5.21
C ALA A 12 12.15 -16.84 -6.51
N LEU A 13 13.20 -17.48 -7.02
CA LEU A 13 13.86 -17.11 -8.26
C LEU A 13 12.95 -17.27 -9.48
N ASN A 14 12.17 -18.34 -9.55
CA ASN A 14 11.19 -18.54 -10.62
C ASN A 14 10.11 -17.45 -10.59
N PHE A 15 9.59 -17.13 -9.40
CA PHE A 15 8.62 -16.06 -9.21
C PHE A 15 9.15 -14.69 -9.66
N LEU A 16 10.43 -14.39 -9.36
CA LEU A 16 11.09 -13.20 -9.89
C LEU A 16 11.09 -13.24 -11.42
N LYS A 17 11.60 -14.31 -12.04
CA LYS A 17 11.69 -14.41 -13.51
C LYS A 17 10.35 -14.27 -14.22
N ASP A 18 9.29 -14.86 -13.66
CA ASP A 18 7.94 -14.75 -14.23
C ASP A 18 7.40 -13.31 -14.14
N ASN A 19 7.70 -12.60 -13.05
CA ASN A 19 7.35 -11.20 -12.76
C ASN A 19 5.92 -10.81 -13.17
N GLU A 20 4.95 -11.71 -12.99
CA GLU A 20 3.57 -11.39 -13.28
C GLU A 20 3.11 -10.27 -12.33
N PRO A 21 2.56 -9.15 -12.83
CA PRO A 21 2.21 -8.01 -11.98
C PRO A 21 1.09 -8.36 -10.99
N GLU A 22 0.97 -7.57 -9.93
CA GLU A 22 -0.08 -7.72 -8.90
C GLU A 22 -0.03 -9.07 -8.17
N ARG A 23 1.21 -9.54 -7.94
CA ARG A 23 1.51 -10.78 -7.22
C ARG A 23 2.38 -10.49 -6.01
N ARG A 24 2.21 -11.36 -5.01
CA ARG A 24 3.00 -11.43 -3.80
C ARG A 24 3.44 -12.86 -3.56
N LEU A 25 4.68 -13.05 -3.14
CA LEU A 25 5.19 -14.32 -2.63
C LEU A 25 5.84 -14.10 -1.27
N ASP A 26 5.30 -14.73 -0.25
CA ASP A 26 5.93 -14.87 1.06
C ASP A 26 6.64 -16.23 1.11
N ILE A 27 7.94 -16.25 1.40
CA ILE A 27 8.74 -17.46 1.42
C ILE A 27 9.85 -17.41 2.48
N ARG A 28 10.03 -18.51 3.21
CA ARG A 28 11.07 -18.59 4.23
C ARG A 28 12.43 -18.79 3.58
N LEU A 29 13.39 -17.94 3.94
CA LEU A 29 14.78 -17.99 3.48
C LEU A 29 15.70 -17.62 4.64
N SER A 30 16.90 -18.20 4.73
CA SER A 30 17.92 -17.59 5.60
C SER A 30 18.29 -16.20 5.08
N HIS A 31 18.85 -15.37 5.95
CA HIS A 31 19.35 -14.07 5.54
C HIS A 31 20.39 -14.18 4.41
N GLN A 32 21.26 -15.20 4.41
CA GLN A 32 22.22 -15.42 3.34
C GLN A 32 21.54 -15.70 1.99
N ALA A 33 20.53 -16.58 1.98
CA ALA A 33 19.75 -16.88 0.78
C ALA A 33 18.96 -15.66 0.29
N PHE A 34 18.39 -14.88 1.21
CA PHE A 34 17.74 -13.60 0.89
C PHE A 34 18.71 -12.61 0.21
N ARG A 35 19.92 -12.40 0.76
CA ARG A 35 20.92 -11.50 0.15
C ARG A 35 21.34 -11.97 -1.26
N ALA A 36 21.44 -13.28 -1.46
CA ALA A 36 21.70 -13.83 -2.79
C ALA A 36 20.53 -13.56 -3.76
N LEU A 37 19.29 -13.72 -3.29
CA LEU A 37 18.08 -13.45 -4.08
C LEU A 37 17.96 -11.95 -4.44
N GLU A 38 18.24 -11.05 -3.50
CA GLU A 38 18.25 -9.60 -3.70
C GLU A 38 19.28 -9.20 -4.78
N ALA A 39 20.48 -9.78 -4.74
CA ALA A 39 21.48 -9.56 -5.77
C ALA A 39 21.04 -10.07 -7.16
N GLN A 40 20.33 -11.21 -7.22
CA GLN A 40 19.75 -11.70 -8.47
C GLN A 40 18.69 -10.75 -9.02
N ALA A 41 17.79 -10.24 -8.17
CA ALA A 41 16.78 -9.28 -8.58
C ALA A 41 17.43 -7.98 -9.11
N CYS A 42 18.42 -7.45 -8.40
CA CYS A 42 19.16 -6.27 -8.85
C CYS A 42 19.79 -6.48 -10.24
N GLY A 43 20.38 -7.64 -10.49
CA GLY A 43 20.95 -7.99 -11.80
C GLY A 43 19.92 -8.22 -12.91
N LEU A 44 18.73 -8.72 -12.60
CA LEU A 44 17.65 -8.96 -13.58
C LEU A 44 16.94 -7.68 -14.01
N TYR A 45 16.88 -6.69 -13.12
CA TYR A 45 16.02 -5.52 -13.29
C TYR A 45 16.79 -4.19 -13.30
N ASP A 46 18.12 -4.21 -13.33
CA ASP A 46 18.97 -3.01 -13.43
C ASP A 46 18.62 -1.92 -12.39
N GLY A 47 18.28 -2.33 -11.18
CA GLY A 47 17.87 -1.42 -10.11
C GLY A 47 16.47 -0.82 -10.26
N GLU A 48 15.64 -1.32 -11.18
CA GLU A 48 14.21 -0.99 -11.22
C GLU A 48 13.55 -1.29 -9.88
N LYS A 49 12.55 -0.48 -9.55
CA LYS A 49 11.89 -0.52 -8.25
C LYS A 49 11.07 -1.79 -8.01
N PHE A 50 10.61 -2.46 -9.07
CA PHE A 50 9.85 -3.69 -9.00
C PHE A 50 10.44 -4.76 -9.92
N PRO A 51 10.45 -6.04 -9.50
CA PRO A 51 9.96 -6.56 -8.23
C PRO A 51 10.77 -6.10 -7.01
N ARG A 52 10.07 -5.78 -5.93
CA ARG A 52 10.66 -5.38 -4.64
C ARG A 52 10.77 -6.60 -3.74
N ILE A 53 11.86 -6.70 -2.98
CA ILE A 53 12.05 -7.77 -2.00
C ILE A 53 12.25 -7.16 -0.62
N ASP A 54 11.37 -7.52 0.31
CA ASP A 54 11.50 -7.21 1.74
C ASP A 54 11.92 -8.49 2.50
N TYR A 55 12.50 -8.32 3.69
CA TYR A 55 12.86 -9.43 4.56
C TYR A 55 12.56 -9.11 6.02
N SER A 56 11.95 -10.05 6.74
CA SER A 56 11.86 -10.00 8.21
C SER A 56 12.82 -11.03 8.80
N ALA A 57 13.77 -10.56 9.60
CA ALA A 57 14.71 -11.40 10.33
C ALA A 57 14.02 -12.17 11.46
N THR A 58 12.90 -11.65 12.00
CA THR A 58 12.17 -12.26 13.12
C THR A 58 11.63 -13.64 12.76
N ASP A 59 11.08 -13.80 11.55
CA ASP A 59 10.49 -15.06 11.09
C ASP A 59 11.22 -15.67 9.88
N SER A 60 12.33 -15.05 9.47
CA SER A 60 13.13 -15.43 8.30
C SER A 60 12.28 -15.49 7.03
N MET A 61 11.38 -14.52 6.86
CA MET A 61 10.48 -14.43 5.71
C MET A 61 10.98 -13.39 4.71
N ALA A 62 11.27 -13.84 3.49
CA ALA A 62 11.40 -12.96 2.34
C ALA A 62 10.02 -12.74 1.70
N THR A 63 9.70 -11.49 1.39
CA THR A 63 8.48 -11.13 0.67
C THR A 63 8.83 -10.48 -0.66
N ILE A 64 8.36 -11.06 -1.76
CA ILE A 64 8.54 -10.52 -3.11
C ILE A 64 7.23 -9.89 -3.56
N TYR A 65 7.29 -8.62 -3.95
CA TYR A 65 6.19 -7.87 -4.54
C TYR A 65 6.50 -7.59 -6.00
N THR A 66 5.64 -8.01 -6.91
CA THR A 66 5.72 -7.58 -8.31
C THR A 66 5.06 -6.21 -8.47
N ALA A 67 5.14 -5.63 -9.67
CA ALA A 67 4.57 -4.31 -9.94
C ALA A 67 3.09 -4.25 -9.53
N PRO A 68 2.70 -3.33 -8.62
CA PRO A 68 1.36 -3.30 -8.07
C PRO A 68 0.34 -2.76 -9.08
N SER A 69 -0.95 -2.87 -8.72
CA SER A 69 -2.03 -2.26 -9.49
C SER A 69 -2.02 -0.74 -9.33
N VAL A 70 -2.68 -0.02 -10.25
CA VAL A 70 -2.88 1.43 -10.10
C VAL A 70 -3.67 1.72 -8.83
N LEU A 71 -4.67 0.89 -8.52
CA LEU A 71 -5.47 0.98 -7.30
C LEU A 71 -4.60 0.99 -6.03
N HIS A 72 -3.59 0.12 -5.95
CA HIS A 72 -2.67 0.08 -4.81
C HIS A 72 -1.94 1.41 -4.62
N GLY A 73 -1.28 1.91 -5.67
CA GLY A 73 -0.50 3.14 -5.62
C GLY A 73 -1.36 4.38 -5.39
N SER A 74 -2.45 4.52 -6.13
CA SER A 74 -3.37 5.65 -6.01
C SER A 74 -4.04 5.70 -4.64
N ALA A 75 -4.40 4.55 -4.06
CA ALA A 75 -5.00 4.48 -2.74
C ALA A 75 -4.02 4.90 -1.63
N ALA A 76 -2.75 4.48 -1.71
CA ALA A 76 -1.70 4.90 -0.77
C ALA A 76 -1.50 6.42 -0.82
N ALA A 77 -1.28 6.97 -2.02
CA ALA A 77 -1.03 8.39 -2.23
C ALA A 77 -2.22 9.26 -1.83
N ALA A 78 -3.45 8.81 -2.10
CA ALA A 78 -4.65 9.53 -1.72
C ALA A 78 -4.86 9.54 -0.21
N LEU A 79 -4.67 8.41 0.48
CA LEU A 79 -4.80 8.37 1.94
C LEU A 79 -3.77 9.29 2.59
N GLN A 80 -2.52 9.27 2.10
CA GLN A 80 -1.49 10.21 2.50
C GLN A 80 -1.92 11.67 2.29
N THR A 81 -2.39 12.01 1.09
CA THR A 81 -2.86 13.36 0.75
C THR A 81 -4.00 13.81 1.67
N ALA A 82 -4.97 12.93 1.93
CA ALA A 82 -6.10 13.23 2.80
C ALA A 82 -5.65 13.54 4.25
N ILE A 83 -4.69 12.77 4.78
CA ILE A 83 -4.12 13.01 6.11
C ILE A 83 -3.37 14.35 6.11
N SER A 84 -2.50 14.61 5.12
CA SER A 84 -1.75 15.86 5.00
C SER A 84 -2.68 17.08 4.90
N CYS A 85 -3.75 17.00 4.11
CA CYS A 85 -4.75 18.08 4.00
C CYS A 85 -5.48 18.32 5.33
N SER A 86 -5.84 17.26 6.06
CA SER A 86 -6.47 17.39 7.38
C SER A 86 -5.53 18.08 8.38
N VAL A 87 -4.25 17.71 8.37
CA VAL A 87 -3.21 18.28 9.25
C VAL A 87 -2.99 19.75 8.92
N LEU A 88 -2.83 20.08 7.64
CA LEU A 88 -2.75 21.46 7.15
C LEU A 88 -3.92 22.31 7.67
N ASN A 89 -5.16 21.84 7.45
CA ASN A 89 -6.36 22.55 7.88
C ASN A 89 -6.48 22.69 9.40
N GLY A 90 -5.98 21.71 10.16
CA GLY A 90 -5.89 21.81 11.61
C GLY A 90 -4.87 22.85 12.05
N LEU A 91 -3.63 22.76 11.57
CA LEU A 91 -2.58 23.73 11.89
C LEU A 91 -2.99 25.16 11.57
N LEU A 92 -3.64 25.39 10.42
CA LEU A 92 -4.16 26.72 10.06
C LEU A 92 -5.21 27.23 11.05
N ARG A 93 -6.12 26.37 11.54
CA ARG A 93 -7.13 26.77 12.54
C ARG A 93 -6.52 27.13 13.89
N HIS A 94 -5.37 26.54 14.22
CA HIS A 94 -4.62 26.83 15.45
C HIS A 94 -3.51 27.89 15.24
N ASN A 95 -3.43 28.54 14.08
CA ASN A 95 -2.39 29.52 13.72
C ASN A 95 -0.95 28.96 13.81
N LYS A 96 -0.75 27.69 13.45
CA LYS A 96 0.52 26.95 13.48
C LYS A 96 1.11 26.71 12.09
N GLN A 97 0.92 27.65 11.17
CA GLN A 97 1.32 27.50 9.76
C GLN A 97 2.82 27.21 9.57
N GLU A 98 3.68 27.64 10.49
CA GLU A 98 5.12 27.38 10.49
C GLU A 98 5.47 25.89 10.57
N LEU A 99 4.56 25.05 11.09
CA LEU A 99 4.74 23.62 11.22
C LEU A 99 4.30 22.81 10.00
N ILE A 100 3.67 23.45 9.00
CA ILE A 100 3.15 22.76 7.80
C ILE A 100 4.28 22.05 7.05
N ASN A 101 5.40 22.74 6.86
CA ASN A 101 6.55 22.22 6.12
C ASN A 101 7.36 21.18 6.91
N CYS A 102 6.98 20.91 8.17
CA CYS A 102 7.63 19.88 8.96
C CYS A 102 7.10 18.49 8.62
N ILE A 103 5.95 18.33 7.95
CA ILE A 103 5.39 17.01 7.63
C ILE A 103 5.54 16.75 6.13
N MET A 104 6.41 15.81 5.81
CA MET A 104 6.77 15.45 4.44
C MET A 104 6.13 14.12 4.04
N PRO A 105 5.52 14.02 2.84
CA PRO A 105 5.05 12.75 2.33
C PRO A 105 6.22 11.82 1.99
N LEU A 106 6.08 10.55 2.37
CA LEU A 106 6.93 9.46 1.93
C LEU A 106 6.13 8.49 1.07
N GLY A 107 6.71 8.08 -0.04
CA GLY A 107 6.16 7.02 -0.87
C GLY A 107 7.25 6.04 -1.22
N ALA A 108 6.86 4.90 -1.76
CA ALA A 108 7.82 3.91 -2.24
C ALA A 108 8.82 4.48 -3.28
N SER A 109 8.57 5.65 -3.89
CA SER A 109 9.48 6.32 -4.85
C SER A 109 10.45 7.31 -4.19
N THR A 110 10.22 7.70 -2.94
CA THR A 110 11.03 8.68 -2.22
C THR A 110 11.72 8.10 -0.98
N TYR A 111 11.44 6.83 -0.67
CA TYR A 111 11.98 6.13 0.48
C TYR A 111 12.60 4.80 0.05
N GLU A 112 13.89 4.64 0.32
CA GLU A 112 14.62 3.38 0.09
C GLU A 112 14.30 2.38 1.19
N SER A 113 14.50 1.09 0.92
CA SER A 113 14.32 0.05 1.92
C SER A 113 15.25 0.30 3.10
N VAL A 114 14.72 0.23 4.32
CA VAL A 114 15.49 0.49 5.53
C VAL A 114 15.85 -0.77 6.28
N ASP A 115 17.12 -0.87 6.66
CA ASP A 115 17.62 -1.65 7.80
C ASP A 115 18.21 -0.66 8.81
N GLU A 116 17.47 0.41 9.12
CA GLU A 116 17.92 1.52 9.98
C GLU A 116 18.36 1.05 11.39
N GLN A 117 18.01 -0.18 11.76
CA GLN A 117 18.29 -0.74 13.09
C GLN A 117 19.36 -1.85 13.11
N GLY A 118 19.90 -2.24 11.94
CA GLY A 118 20.93 -3.28 11.84
C GLY A 118 20.47 -4.65 12.34
N ARG A 119 19.16 -4.94 12.23
CA ARG A 119 18.59 -6.25 12.62
C ARG A 119 18.45 -7.19 11.43
N ALA A 120 19.00 -6.80 10.28
CA ALA A 120 18.95 -7.54 9.04
C ALA A 120 17.54 -7.69 8.46
N SER A 121 16.57 -6.90 8.94
CA SER A 121 15.25 -6.80 8.33
C SER A 121 15.21 -5.62 7.38
N THR A 122 14.59 -5.80 6.23
CA THR A 122 14.43 -4.79 5.18
C THR A 122 12.97 -4.63 4.84
N LYS A 123 12.47 -3.40 4.88
CA LYS A 123 11.08 -3.10 4.55
C LYS A 123 10.97 -1.77 3.82
N THR A 124 10.02 -1.70 2.89
CA THR A 124 9.66 -0.48 2.17
C THR A 124 8.18 -0.18 2.32
N SER A 125 7.84 1.03 2.75
CA SER A 125 6.45 1.42 2.93
C SER A 125 5.78 1.72 1.59
N ASP A 126 4.46 1.49 1.49
CA ASP A 126 3.69 1.94 0.32
C ASP A 126 3.51 3.46 0.34
N GLY A 127 3.27 4.01 1.54
CA GLY A 127 3.22 5.44 1.80
C GLY A 127 3.49 5.77 3.27
N GLY A 128 3.62 7.04 3.61
CA GLY A 128 3.86 7.45 4.99
C GLY A 128 4.05 8.95 5.15
N LEU A 129 4.25 9.40 6.37
CA LEU A 129 4.54 10.79 6.69
C LEU A 129 5.76 10.82 7.58
N GLU A 130 6.66 11.75 7.29
CA GLU A 130 7.90 11.98 8.02
C GLU A 130 7.92 13.40 8.56
N TYR A 131 8.35 13.53 9.81
CA TYR A 131 8.59 14.81 10.44
C TYR A 131 10.03 15.26 10.19
N HIS A 132 10.21 16.45 9.61
CA HIS A 132 11.49 17.11 9.33
C HIS A 132 11.58 18.49 9.99
N LYS A 133 12.51 18.67 10.93
CA LYS A 133 12.83 19.99 11.51
C LYS A 133 14.25 20.01 12.07
N ASN A 134 15.03 21.06 11.77
CA ASN A 134 16.37 21.26 12.32
C ASN A 134 17.32 20.05 12.14
N GLY A 135 17.22 19.36 10.99
CA GLY A 135 18.01 18.16 10.70
C GLY A 135 17.50 16.88 11.37
N ARG A 136 16.52 16.95 12.27
CA ARG A 136 15.78 15.77 12.76
C ARG A 136 14.84 15.28 11.67
N LYS A 137 14.94 13.99 11.38
CA LYS A 137 14.00 13.24 10.54
C LYS A 137 13.42 12.11 11.38
N GLU A 138 12.10 11.98 11.38
CA GLU A 138 11.41 10.94 12.15
C GLU A 138 10.17 10.48 11.40
N LEU A 139 10.04 9.18 11.19
CA LEU A 139 8.86 8.57 10.60
C LEU A 139 7.74 8.54 11.63
N VAL A 140 6.61 9.18 11.29
CA VAL A 140 5.52 9.39 12.25
C VAL A 140 4.27 8.57 11.94
N VAL A 141 4.00 8.35 10.65
CA VAL A 141 2.85 7.54 10.20
C VAL A 141 3.27 6.69 9.01
N MET A 142 2.91 5.41 9.03
CA MET A 142 3.00 4.54 7.87
C MET A 142 1.64 4.20 7.29
N ILE A 143 1.59 4.02 5.98
CA ILE A 143 0.48 3.51 5.23
C ILE A 143 0.91 2.25 4.48
N GLN A 144 0.24 1.13 4.78
CA GLN A 144 0.33 -0.12 4.04
C GLN A 144 -0.98 -0.32 3.29
N VAL A 145 -0.89 -0.63 2.00
CA VAL A 145 -2.05 -0.97 1.17
C VAL A 145 -1.95 -2.42 0.75
N GLY A 146 -3.09 -3.09 0.60
CA GLY A 146 -3.15 -4.39 -0.06
C GLY A 146 -4.41 -4.52 -0.89
N VAL A 147 -4.27 -5.05 -2.11
CA VAL A 147 -5.36 -5.21 -3.08
C VAL A 147 -5.58 -6.69 -3.35
N SER A 148 -6.68 -7.24 -2.83
CA SER A 148 -7.02 -8.67 -2.90
C SER A 148 -5.94 -9.57 -2.31
N ASP A 149 -5.15 -9.02 -1.38
CA ASP A 149 -4.14 -9.70 -0.60
C ASP A 149 -4.74 -10.34 0.64
N ASN A 150 -4.03 -11.34 1.18
CA ASN A 150 -4.41 -11.96 2.44
C ASN A 150 -4.24 -10.96 3.59
N TYR A 151 -5.34 -10.63 4.26
CA TYR A 151 -5.36 -9.73 5.41
C TYR A 151 -4.37 -10.14 6.51
N SER A 152 -4.19 -11.44 6.78
CA SER A 152 -3.24 -11.88 7.81
C SER A 152 -1.79 -11.58 7.44
N HIS A 153 -1.44 -11.61 6.14
CA HIS A 153 -0.08 -11.29 5.68
C HIS A 153 0.20 -9.79 5.82
N LEU A 154 -0.75 -8.94 5.40
CA LEU A 154 -0.63 -7.50 5.56
C LEU A 154 -0.55 -7.09 7.04
N LYS A 155 -1.32 -7.77 7.90
CA LYS A 155 -1.23 -7.55 9.35
C LYS A 155 0.17 -7.92 9.87
N SER A 156 0.76 -9.01 9.41
CA SER A 156 2.15 -9.34 9.76
C SER A 156 3.13 -8.26 9.30
N ASP A 157 2.95 -7.69 8.10
CA ASP A 157 3.80 -6.58 7.63
C ASP A 157 3.68 -5.35 8.53
N ILE A 158 2.46 -4.97 8.92
CA ILE A 158 2.23 -3.88 9.89
C ILE A 158 2.97 -4.17 11.20
N MET A 159 2.92 -5.42 11.68
CA MET A 159 3.57 -5.80 12.93
C MET A 159 5.10 -5.71 12.85
N VAL A 160 5.70 -6.03 11.70
CA VAL A 160 7.13 -5.80 11.47
C VAL A 160 7.48 -4.32 11.64
N TRP A 161 6.70 -3.41 11.04
CA TRP A 161 6.92 -1.97 11.21
C TRP A 161 6.81 -1.49 12.66
N LEU A 162 5.83 -1.99 13.40
CA LEU A 162 5.61 -1.55 14.77
C LEU A 162 6.61 -2.18 15.77
N HIS A 163 6.93 -3.46 15.62
CA HIS A 163 7.83 -4.19 16.53
C HIS A 163 9.30 -4.01 16.21
N GLU A 164 9.67 -4.17 14.94
CA GLU A 164 11.05 -4.06 14.52
C GLU A 164 11.36 -2.58 14.37
N PHE A 165 10.73 -1.87 13.45
CA PHE A 165 11.06 -0.47 13.15
C PHE A 165 10.61 0.53 14.23
N HIS A 166 9.92 0.06 15.27
CA HIS A 166 9.54 0.85 16.45
C HIS A 166 8.60 2.02 16.14
N TRP A 167 7.83 1.93 15.06
CA TRP A 167 6.96 3.00 14.60
C TRP A 167 5.77 3.24 15.53
N ARG A 168 5.37 4.51 15.61
CA ARG A 168 4.31 4.96 16.52
C ARG A 168 2.92 4.64 16.01
N SER A 169 2.67 4.91 14.73
CA SER A 169 1.37 4.75 14.11
C SER A 169 1.48 4.09 12.74
N ALA A 170 0.58 3.17 12.48
CA ALA A 170 0.49 2.46 11.21
C ALA A 170 -0.97 2.38 10.75
N ILE A 171 -1.17 2.52 9.45
CA ILE A 171 -2.50 2.48 8.84
C ILE A 171 -2.50 1.39 7.77
N LEU A 172 -3.40 0.43 7.92
CA LEU A 172 -3.68 -0.57 6.91
C LEU A 172 -4.91 -0.16 6.10
N LEU A 173 -4.76 0.01 4.80
CA LEU A 173 -5.85 0.13 3.85
C LEU A 173 -6.00 -1.18 3.08
N TRP A 174 -7.01 -1.96 3.42
CA TRP A 174 -7.30 -3.23 2.76
C TRP A 174 -8.42 -3.05 1.73
N LEU A 175 -8.15 -3.49 0.51
CA LEU A 175 -9.04 -3.39 -0.64
C LEU A 175 -9.26 -4.80 -1.21
N ASN A 176 -10.50 -5.17 -1.51
CA ASN A 176 -10.80 -6.51 -2.02
C ASN A 176 -11.63 -6.45 -3.30
N GLU A 177 -10.99 -6.82 -4.40
CA GLU A 177 -11.61 -6.95 -5.73
C GLU A 177 -12.22 -8.35 -5.88
N ARG A 178 -13.47 -8.42 -6.34
CA ARG A 178 -14.20 -9.67 -6.53
C ARG A 178 -14.97 -9.70 -7.86
N PRO A 179 -14.77 -10.73 -8.72
CA PRO A 179 -13.71 -11.73 -8.62
C PRO A 179 -12.33 -11.06 -8.73
N ARG A 180 -11.30 -11.72 -8.18
CA ARG A 180 -9.91 -11.28 -8.37
C ARG A 180 -9.59 -11.34 -9.86
N PHE A 181 -8.92 -10.31 -10.37
CA PHE A 181 -8.48 -10.27 -11.75
C PHE A 181 -7.55 -11.43 -12.09
N SER A 182 -7.70 -11.92 -13.32
CA SER A 182 -6.83 -12.90 -13.95
C SER A 182 -6.67 -12.51 -15.41
N PHE A 183 -5.42 -12.45 -15.90
CA PHE A 183 -5.19 -12.23 -17.32
C PHE A 183 -5.91 -13.28 -18.18
N PRO A 184 -6.45 -12.90 -19.34
CA PRO A 184 -7.07 -13.87 -20.25
C PRO A 184 -6.04 -14.89 -20.71
N SER A 185 -6.41 -16.18 -20.72
CA SER A 185 -5.63 -17.20 -21.41
C SER A 185 -5.64 -16.91 -22.91
N GLN A 186 -4.52 -17.11 -23.60
CA GLN A 186 -4.36 -16.81 -25.04
C GLN A 186 -5.35 -17.53 -25.98
N GLU A 187 -6.21 -18.41 -25.46
CA GLU A 187 -7.11 -19.27 -26.25
C GLU A 187 -8.55 -18.76 -26.40
N SER A 188 -8.92 -17.57 -25.92
CA SER A 188 -10.29 -17.08 -26.15
C SER A 188 -10.44 -16.40 -27.52
N ASP A 189 -10.44 -17.22 -28.57
CA ASP A 189 -11.02 -16.91 -29.87
C ASP A 189 -12.53 -16.68 -29.70
N SER A 190 -12.95 -15.45 -29.44
CA SER A 190 -14.29 -15.03 -29.84
C SER A 190 -14.34 -13.52 -30.04
N ALA A 191 -14.61 -13.14 -31.28
CA ALA A 191 -14.92 -11.78 -31.68
C ALA A 191 -16.13 -11.26 -30.89
N TYR A 192 -15.89 -10.37 -29.93
CA TYR A 192 -16.94 -9.60 -29.30
C TYR A 192 -16.80 -8.11 -29.65
N SER A 193 -17.88 -7.59 -30.23
CA SER A 193 -18.09 -6.18 -30.58
C SER A 193 -18.01 -5.27 -29.34
N PRO A 194 -17.45 -4.06 -29.46
CA PRO A 194 -17.22 -3.18 -28.32
C PRO A 194 -18.54 -2.60 -27.79
N THR A 195 -18.85 -2.84 -26.52
CA THR A 195 -19.73 -1.97 -25.73
C THR A 195 -18.88 -1.23 -24.70
N GLN A 196 -18.42 -0.03 -25.07
CA GLN A 196 -17.81 0.96 -24.16
C GLN A 196 -18.80 1.51 -23.11
N SER A 197 -20.06 1.09 -23.14
CA SER A 197 -21.18 1.71 -22.42
C SER A 197 -21.40 1.20 -20.98
N ALA A 198 -20.68 0.18 -20.50
CA ALA A 198 -20.91 -0.39 -19.17
C ALA A 198 -20.17 0.34 -18.02
N MET A 199 -19.19 1.20 -18.31
CA MET A 199 -18.33 1.81 -17.27
C MET A 199 -19.02 2.87 -16.39
N ARG A 200 -20.21 3.39 -16.76
CA ARG A 200 -20.74 4.63 -16.17
C ARG A 200 -21.65 4.49 -14.94
N ASN A 201 -22.11 3.28 -14.59
CA ASN A 201 -23.15 3.12 -13.55
C ASN A 201 -22.70 2.42 -12.26
N THR A 202 -21.47 1.90 -12.20
CA THR A 202 -20.93 1.21 -11.01
C THR A 202 -19.54 1.77 -10.70
N PRO A 203 -19.42 2.78 -9.82
CA PRO A 203 -18.15 3.48 -9.56
C PRO A 203 -17.04 2.58 -9.01
N PHE A 204 -17.40 1.38 -8.55
CA PHE A 204 -16.48 0.41 -7.95
C PHE A 204 -16.42 -0.88 -8.76
N GLY A 205 -16.74 -0.84 -10.05
CA GLY A 205 -16.75 -2.01 -10.94
C GLY A 205 -18.01 -2.89 -10.79
N PRO A 206 -18.13 -3.94 -11.61
CA PRO A 206 -17.09 -4.48 -12.48
C PRO A 206 -16.88 -3.64 -13.76
N TYR A 207 -15.66 -3.65 -14.28
CA TYR A 207 -15.28 -3.00 -15.53
C TYR A 207 -14.99 -4.06 -16.60
N LEU A 208 -15.96 -4.22 -17.51
CA LEU A 208 -15.88 -5.18 -18.61
C LEU A 208 -15.49 -4.48 -19.92
N PHE A 209 -14.57 -5.09 -20.66
CA PHE A 209 -14.19 -4.64 -21.99
C PHE A 209 -13.91 -5.85 -22.89
N ASN A 210 -14.50 -5.87 -24.09
CA ASN A 210 -14.47 -6.99 -25.04
C ASN A 210 -14.81 -8.36 -24.39
N GLY A 211 -15.84 -8.39 -23.55
CA GLY A 211 -16.29 -9.62 -22.89
C GLY A 211 -15.37 -10.12 -21.76
N HIS A 212 -14.23 -9.46 -21.52
CA HIS A 212 -13.33 -9.79 -20.42
C HIS A 212 -13.51 -8.83 -19.24
N ASN A 213 -13.36 -9.36 -18.03
CA ASN A 213 -13.45 -8.59 -16.79
C ASN A 213 -12.06 -8.05 -16.41
N TRP A 214 -11.82 -6.78 -16.72
CA TRP A 214 -10.52 -6.13 -16.49
C TRP A 214 -10.37 -5.62 -15.06
N PHE A 215 -11.48 -5.50 -14.33
CA PHE A 215 -11.49 -5.23 -12.91
C PHE A 215 -12.84 -5.70 -12.32
N GLY A 216 -12.80 -6.58 -11.33
CA GLY A 216 -13.99 -7.03 -10.60
C GLY A 216 -14.69 -5.89 -9.85
N THR A 217 -15.65 -6.20 -9.00
CA THR A 217 -16.18 -5.19 -8.08
C THR A 217 -15.21 -5.01 -6.92
N LEU A 218 -14.85 -3.78 -6.56
CA LEU A 218 -14.23 -3.48 -5.27
C LEU A 218 -15.27 -3.73 -4.18
N ASN A 219 -15.35 -4.99 -3.75
CA ASN A 219 -16.43 -5.52 -2.94
C ASN A 219 -16.35 -5.04 -1.49
N THR A 220 -15.14 -4.96 -0.96
CA THR A 220 -14.92 -4.58 0.44
C THR A 220 -13.68 -3.72 0.53
N ALA A 221 -13.75 -2.68 1.35
CA ALA A 221 -12.61 -1.84 1.69
C ALA A 221 -12.71 -1.38 3.14
N PHE A 222 -11.58 -1.33 3.84
CA PHE A 222 -11.53 -0.74 5.18
C PHE A 222 -10.18 -0.12 5.49
N ILE A 223 -10.19 0.85 6.40
CA ILE A 223 -9.01 1.39 7.08
C ILE A 223 -8.94 0.76 8.46
N GLU A 224 -7.75 0.30 8.86
CA GLU A 224 -7.47 -0.12 10.22
C GLU A 224 -6.25 0.63 10.75
N VAL A 225 -6.39 1.24 11.92
CA VAL A 225 -5.32 2.03 12.55
C VAL A 225 -4.72 1.23 13.69
N TYR A 226 -3.40 1.18 13.72
CA TYR A 226 -2.59 0.57 14.77
C TYR A 226 -1.76 1.66 15.43
N GLN A 227 -1.69 1.63 16.75
CA GLN A 227 -0.84 2.51 17.53
C GLN A 227 0.00 1.70 18.50
N ARG A 228 1.22 2.16 18.70
CA ARG A 228 2.12 1.69 19.74
C ARG A 228 2.04 2.63 20.94
N ASP A 229 1.73 2.08 22.10
CA ASP A 229 1.85 2.79 23.35
C ASP A 229 3.34 2.89 23.72
N LEU A 230 3.88 4.12 23.70
CA LEU A 230 5.29 4.38 23.99
C LEU A 230 5.67 4.12 25.46
N ALA A 231 4.71 4.06 26.38
CA ALA A 231 4.97 3.80 27.79
C ALA A 231 5.03 2.29 28.10
N THR A 232 4.14 1.51 27.48
CA THR A 232 4.04 0.05 27.74
C THR A 232 4.66 -0.82 26.65
N ASP A 233 5.06 -0.21 25.53
CA ASP A 233 5.48 -0.87 24.31
C ASP A 233 4.40 -1.75 23.64
N SER A 234 3.17 -1.67 24.12
CA SER A 234 2.08 -2.51 23.63
C SER A 234 1.55 -1.98 22.29
N ILE A 235 1.20 -2.91 21.41
CA ILE A 235 0.62 -2.63 20.10
C ILE A 235 -0.78 -3.21 20.06
N SER A 236 -1.76 -2.38 19.71
CA SER A 236 -3.12 -2.84 19.51
C SER A 236 -3.75 -2.18 18.28
N PRO A 237 -4.60 -2.92 17.52
CA PRO A 237 -5.48 -2.26 16.57
C PRO A 237 -6.41 -1.34 17.38
N VAL A 238 -6.38 -0.06 17.08
CA VAL A 238 -7.19 0.93 17.79
C VAL A 238 -8.62 0.88 17.28
N GLN A 239 -8.78 0.91 15.95
CA GLN A 239 -10.10 0.95 15.33
C GLN A 239 -10.05 0.50 13.87
N LYS A 240 -11.11 -0.17 13.45
CA LYS A 240 -11.38 -0.55 12.05
C LYS A 240 -12.58 0.24 11.52
N TYR A 241 -12.43 0.80 10.33
CA TYR A 241 -13.41 1.64 9.64
C TYR A 241 -13.75 1.02 8.28
N LYS A 242 -14.93 0.42 8.17
CA LYS A 242 -15.41 -0.11 6.88
C LYS A 242 -15.78 1.05 5.95
N ILE A 243 -15.26 1.04 4.73
CA ILE A 243 -15.51 2.04 3.69
C ILE A 243 -16.50 1.49 2.65
N LEU A 244 -16.26 0.27 2.18
CA LEU A 244 -17.13 -0.44 1.25
C LEU A 244 -17.56 -1.81 1.81
N GLU A 245 -18.79 -2.19 1.52
CA GLU A 245 -19.36 -3.51 1.80
C GLU A 245 -20.28 -3.94 0.66
N ASP A 246 -20.07 -5.14 0.13
CA ASP A 246 -20.76 -5.72 -1.03
C ASP A 246 -20.84 -4.77 -2.24
N GLY A 247 -19.73 -4.06 -2.52
CA GLY A 247 -19.61 -3.10 -3.63
C GLY A 247 -20.28 -1.75 -3.37
N ASN A 248 -20.90 -1.56 -2.21
CA ASN A 248 -21.55 -0.31 -1.82
C ASN A 248 -20.64 0.51 -0.91
N PHE A 249 -20.60 1.81 -1.15
CA PHE A 249 -19.92 2.75 -0.27
C PHE A 249 -20.81 3.07 0.93
N ILE A 250 -20.35 2.75 2.14
CA ILE A 250 -21.21 2.75 3.34
C ILE A 250 -20.91 3.89 4.34
N LEU A 251 -19.82 4.64 4.15
CA LEU A 251 -19.56 5.80 5.01
C LEU A 251 -20.62 6.89 4.79
N GLN A 252 -21.09 7.45 5.90
CA GLN A 252 -22.07 8.53 5.94
C GLN A 252 -21.43 9.82 6.48
N GLY A 253 -22.01 10.96 6.14
CA GLY A 253 -21.50 12.29 6.51
C GLY A 253 -20.34 12.76 5.63
N ASP A 254 -19.80 13.93 5.98
CA ASP A 254 -18.82 14.63 5.13
C ASP A 254 -17.37 14.19 5.41
N SER A 255 -17.11 13.64 6.61
CA SER A 255 -15.77 13.27 7.04
C SER A 255 -15.73 12.02 7.92
N LEU A 256 -14.68 11.22 7.73
CA LEU A 256 -14.30 10.10 8.58
C LEU A 256 -13.17 10.53 9.52
N GLN A 257 -13.42 10.52 10.83
CA GLN A 257 -12.37 10.69 11.83
C GLN A 257 -11.67 9.34 12.06
N ILE A 258 -10.41 9.25 11.64
CA ILE A 258 -9.57 8.09 11.96
C ILE A 258 -8.90 8.34 13.32
N CYS A 259 -8.52 7.28 14.06
CA CYS A 259 -7.91 7.36 15.39
C CYS A 259 -6.45 7.88 15.34
N ILE A 260 -6.25 9.00 14.67
CA ILE A 260 -4.98 9.72 14.54
C ILE A 260 -5.31 11.18 14.82
N THR A 261 -4.46 11.80 15.63
CA THR A 261 -4.49 13.23 15.93
C THR A 261 -3.34 13.92 15.22
N ILE A 262 -3.39 15.25 15.09
CA ILE A 262 -2.23 16.00 14.59
C ILE A 262 -1.00 15.72 15.46
N GLY A 263 -1.18 15.53 16.77
CA GLY A 263 -0.12 15.15 17.70
C GLY A 263 0.59 13.83 17.43
N ASP A 264 -0.01 12.94 16.64
CA ASP A 264 0.61 11.68 16.23
C ASP A 264 1.57 11.85 15.05
N LEU A 265 1.46 12.97 14.32
CA LEU A 265 2.36 13.33 13.23
C LEU A 265 3.59 14.13 13.68
N TYR A 266 3.70 14.42 14.98
CA TYR A 266 4.82 15.17 15.54
C TYR A 266 5.45 14.39 16.68
N PRO A 267 6.77 14.52 16.89
CA PRO A 267 7.44 13.95 18.04
C PRO A 267 6.78 14.38 19.37
N ALA A 268 6.83 13.51 20.37
CA ALA A 268 6.21 13.75 21.68
C ALA A 268 6.69 15.07 22.34
N GLY A 269 7.96 15.44 22.11
CA GLY A 269 8.56 16.67 22.63
C GLY A 269 8.43 17.92 21.74
N GLU A 270 7.68 17.87 20.64
CA GLU A 270 7.40 19.09 19.86
C GLU A 270 6.41 19.97 20.64
N GLU A 271 6.90 21.01 21.29
CA GLU A 271 6.06 21.92 22.09
C GLU A 271 5.26 22.89 21.20
N ASP A 272 5.78 23.23 20.02
CA ASP A 272 5.19 24.24 19.13
C ASP A 272 3.78 23.85 18.66
N ILE A 273 3.46 22.56 18.60
CA ILE A 273 2.13 22.06 18.23
C ILE A 273 1.04 22.45 19.23
N GLY A 274 1.38 22.60 20.51
CA GLY A 274 0.49 23.09 21.57
C GLY A 274 -0.91 22.46 21.58
N ASP A 275 -1.92 23.30 21.44
CA ASP A 275 -3.34 22.97 21.48
C ASP A 275 -3.82 22.20 20.23
N ALA A 276 -3.13 22.31 19.09
CA ALA A 276 -3.45 21.52 17.90
C ALA A 276 -3.20 20.02 18.09
N ARG A 277 -2.47 19.63 19.14
CA ARG A 277 -2.05 18.25 19.40
C ARG A 277 -3.22 17.27 19.48
N SER A 278 -4.34 17.67 20.06
CA SER A 278 -5.54 16.82 20.23
C SER A 278 -6.54 16.92 19.07
N GLU A 279 -6.29 17.80 18.09
CA GLU A 279 -7.15 17.95 16.91
C GLU A 279 -7.14 16.64 16.11
N PRO A 280 -8.31 16.07 15.80
CA PRO A 280 -8.38 14.80 15.09
C PRO A 280 -8.13 14.95 13.59
N VAL A 281 -7.52 13.93 13.00
CA VAL A 281 -7.41 13.79 11.54
C VAL A 281 -8.74 13.33 10.96
N LYS A 282 -9.28 14.13 10.03
CA LYS A 282 -10.57 13.92 9.36
C LYS A 282 -10.36 13.74 7.87
N LEU A 283 -10.73 12.58 7.35
CA LEU A 283 -10.67 12.26 5.92
C LEU A 283 -11.98 12.66 5.26
N SER A 284 -11.93 13.42 4.17
CA SER A 284 -13.15 13.74 3.39
C SER A 284 -13.74 12.46 2.78
N VAL A 285 -15.02 12.21 3.05
CA VAL A 285 -15.73 11.01 2.58
C VAL A 285 -15.89 11.03 1.05
N ASP A 286 -16.20 12.18 0.47
CA ASP A 286 -16.33 12.34 -0.98
C ASP A 286 -14.99 12.20 -1.70
N PHE A 287 -13.91 12.71 -1.10
CA PHE A 287 -12.57 12.52 -1.64
C PHE A 287 -12.19 11.03 -1.68
N LEU A 288 -12.39 10.30 -0.58
CA LEU A 288 -12.14 8.85 -0.52
C LEU A 288 -12.96 8.09 -1.56
N ARG A 289 -14.25 8.45 -1.71
CA ARG A 289 -15.13 7.84 -2.71
C ARG A 289 -14.61 8.06 -4.13
N GLY A 290 -14.26 9.31 -4.46
CA GLY A 290 -13.79 9.69 -5.79
C GLY A 290 -12.48 8.99 -6.16
N VAL A 291 -11.51 8.98 -5.26
CA VAL A 291 -10.22 8.31 -5.48
C VAL A 291 -10.40 6.82 -5.71
N LEU A 292 -11.13 6.11 -4.84
CA LEU A 292 -11.29 4.67 -4.98
C LEU A 292 -12.00 4.31 -6.28
N ALA A 293 -12.98 5.12 -6.69
CA ALA A 293 -13.70 4.91 -7.94
C ALA A 293 -12.80 5.12 -9.16
N SER A 294 -12.09 6.25 -9.23
CA SER A 294 -11.15 6.56 -10.31
C SER A 294 -10.03 5.53 -10.39
N ALA A 295 -9.43 5.16 -9.25
CA ALA A 295 -8.31 4.22 -9.22
C ALA A 295 -8.73 2.79 -9.62
N ALA A 296 -9.96 2.37 -9.31
CA ALA A 296 -10.53 1.12 -9.80
C ALA A 296 -10.69 1.14 -11.34
N GLN A 297 -11.17 2.25 -11.90
CA GLN A 297 -11.31 2.42 -13.34
C GLN A 297 -9.94 2.45 -14.05
N GLU A 298 -9.01 3.26 -13.56
CA GLU A 298 -7.64 3.36 -14.08
C GLU A 298 -6.90 2.02 -14.00
N THR A 299 -7.18 1.21 -12.99
CA THR A 299 -6.63 -0.16 -12.90
C THR A 299 -7.14 -1.04 -14.04
N ALA A 300 -8.44 -0.98 -14.33
CA ALA A 300 -9.01 -1.72 -15.47
C ALA A 300 -8.36 -1.28 -16.80
N GLU A 301 -8.25 0.02 -17.01
CA GLU A 301 -7.63 0.61 -18.21
C GLU A 301 -6.15 0.23 -18.34
N SER A 302 -5.39 0.30 -17.24
CA SER A 302 -3.98 -0.09 -17.19
C SER A 302 -3.77 -1.57 -17.53
N ARG A 303 -4.58 -2.47 -16.96
CA ARG A 303 -4.52 -3.91 -17.26
C ARG A 303 -4.83 -4.19 -18.74
N TYR A 304 -5.85 -3.53 -19.30
CA TYR A 304 -6.20 -3.65 -20.72
C TYR A 304 -5.07 -3.19 -21.65
N ASN A 305 -4.49 -2.02 -21.37
CA ASN A 305 -3.41 -1.45 -22.17
C ASN A 305 -2.14 -2.30 -22.12
N ARG A 306 -1.80 -2.89 -20.96
CA ARG A 306 -0.66 -3.80 -20.81
C ARG A 306 -0.78 -5.04 -21.69
N LEU A 307 -1.97 -5.61 -21.86
CA LEU A 307 -2.15 -6.76 -22.74
C LEU A 307 -2.07 -6.33 -24.21
N SER A 308 -2.71 -5.22 -24.56
CA SER A 308 -2.75 -4.71 -25.95
C SER A 308 -1.35 -4.37 -26.48
N GLY A 309 -0.51 -3.72 -25.67
CA GLY A 309 0.87 -3.42 -26.04
C GLY A 309 1.78 -4.64 -26.19
N ARG A 310 1.50 -5.75 -25.48
CA ARG A 310 2.23 -7.01 -25.66
C ARG A 310 1.93 -7.67 -27.01
N SER A 311 0.73 -7.49 -27.55
CA SER A 311 0.34 -8.03 -28.86
C SER A 311 1.06 -7.33 -30.02
N GLU A 312 1.30 -6.02 -29.89
CA GLU A 312 2.00 -5.23 -30.92
C GLU A 312 3.50 -5.56 -30.96
N ALA A 313 4.15 -5.70 -29.79
CA ALA A 313 5.57 -6.06 -29.70
C ALA A 313 5.88 -7.51 -30.11
N ALA A 314 4.92 -8.44 -29.99
CA ALA A 314 5.07 -9.81 -30.47
C ALA A 314 4.86 -9.95 -32.00
N SER A 315 4.37 -8.89 -32.65
CA SER A 315 4.08 -8.85 -34.10
C SER A 315 5.16 -8.09 -34.90
N SER A 316 6.19 -7.56 -34.24
CA SER A 316 7.34 -6.85 -34.79
C SER A 316 8.62 -7.65 -34.69
#